data_AF-A0A2C1K9U1-F1
#
_entry.id   AF-A0A2C1K9U1-F1
#
_cell.length_a   1.000
_cell.length_b   1.000
_cell.length_c   1.000
_cell.angle_alpha   90.00
_cell.angle_beta   90.00
_cell.angle_gamma   90.00
#
_symmetry.space_group_name_H-M   'P 1'
#
loop_
_entity.id
_entity.type
_entity.pdbx_description
1 polymer ?
#
loop_
_entity_poly.entity_id
_entity_poly.type
_entity_poly.pdbx_seq_one_letter_code
_entity_poly.pdbx_strand_id
1 'polypeptide(L)'
;MEFLIKITDRLRNFSDPVDVIQKNEVGVTLGEYSMSLSNLIKSLTSSITEGERMETPFLPKNCIKCVTKVTGYEIYIEIPKRQWQINYNGKTETIGFPRLLFTYSLSGNDIQNLKIVAVKENGYIKGDTDLFYFPFPNVHHSSADVCMGTNTFPRIECLNSLETMHYIFFAAPFGDDYGAVNSEGKSMKSLFESLKDSDFDDNLLVPMKVTFNEFFALNK
;
A
#
# COMPACT_ATOMS: atom_id res chain seq x y z
N MET A 1 32.39 -31.05 -0.36
CA MET A 1 32.24 -31.00 -1.84
C MET A 1 31.54 -29.71 -2.21
N GLU A 2 32.04 -28.97 -3.20
CA GLU A 2 31.52 -27.67 -3.61
C GLU A 2 31.27 -27.61 -5.12
N PHE A 3 30.26 -26.84 -5.54
CA PHE A 3 29.99 -26.53 -6.95
C PHE A 3 30.20 -25.03 -7.16
N LEU A 4 31.11 -24.67 -8.06
CA LEU A 4 31.33 -23.28 -8.48
C LEU A 4 30.66 -23.06 -9.83
N ILE A 5 29.77 -22.07 -9.89
CA ILE A 5 29.13 -21.64 -11.12
C ILE A 5 29.87 -20.40 -11.61
N LYS A 6 30.50 -20.48 -12.78
CA LYS A 6 31.25 -19.37 -13.36
C LYS A 6 30.38 -18.62 -14.35
N ILE A 7 29.89 -17.47 -13.91
CA ILE A 7 29.18 -16.51 -14.76
C ILE A 7 30.17 -15.45 -15.25
N THR A 8 30.19 -15.21 -16.56
CA THR A 8 31.06 -14.21 -17.19
C THR A 8 30.25 -13.07 -17.79
N ASP A 9 30.91 -11.96 -18.08
CA ASP A 9 30.36 -10.78 -18.77
C ASP A 9 29.96 -11.05 -20.23
N ARG A 10 30.16 -12.28 -20.73
CA ARG A 10 29.84 -12.71 -22.09
C ARG A 10 28.39 -13.18 -22.26
N LEU A 11 27.63 -13.31 -21.17
CA LEU A 11 26.21 -13.67 -21.25
C LEU A 11 25.41 -12.52 -21.87
N ARG A 12 24.83 -12.77 -23.04
CA ARG A 12 23.95 -11.87 -23.79
C ARG A 12 22.54 -12.45 -23.92
N ASN A 13 22.40 -13.77 -23.92
CA ASN A 13 21.14 -14.48 -24.13
C ASN A 13 21.02 -15.72 -23.23
N PHE A 14 19.79 -16.23 -23.05
CA PHE A 14 19.53 -17.41 -22.21
C PHE A 14 20.06 -18.74 -22.78
N SER A 15 20.42 -18.78 -24.06
CA SER A 15 21.09 -19.93 -24.69
C SER A 15 22.58 -20.00 -24.36
N ASP A 16 23.16 -18.94 -23.82
CA ASP A 16 24.61 -18.84 -23.65
C ASP A 16 25.10 -19.83 -22.58
N PRO A 17 26.30 -20.41 -22.75
CA PRO A 17 26.83 -21.41 -21.86
C PRO A 17 27.27 -20.82 -20.51
N VAL A 18 27.06 -21.60 -19.46
CA VAL A 18 27.57 -21.36 -18.11
C VAL A 18 28.33 -22.61 -17.68
N ASP A 19 29.51 -22.39 -17.12
CA ASP A 19 30.38 -23.47 -16.65
C ASP A 19 30.13 -23.75 -15.17
N VAL A 20 30.02 -25.03 -14.83
CA VAL A 20 29.86 -25.54 -13.46
C VAL A 20 31.03 -26.44 -13.13
N ILE A 21 31.79 -26.08 -12.11
CA ILE A 21 33.00 -26.79 -11.67
C ILE A 21 32.71 -27.46 -10.33
N GLN A 22 32.86 -28.77 -10.26
CA GLN A 22 32.72 -29.53 -9.03
C GLN A 22 34.09 -29.73 -8.39
N LYS A 23 34.26 -29.39 -7.11
CA LYS A 23 35.50 -29.60 -6.37
C LYS A 23 35.27 -30.42 -5.09
N ASN A 24 36.30 -31.16 -4.69
CA ASN A 24 36.34 -31.86 -3.40
C ASN A 24 36.70 -30.89 -2.26
N GLU A 25 36.71 -31.39 -1.02
CA GLU A 25 37.00 -30.60 0.19
C GLU A 25 38.44 -30.06 0.26
N VAL A 26 39.33 -30.59 -0.58
CA VAL A 26 40.74 -30.18 -0.70
C VAL A 26 40.94 -29.25 -1.91
N GLY A 27 39.86 -28.83 -2.58
CA GLY A 27 39.89 -27.89 -3.71
C GLY A 27 40.28 -28.50 -5.06
N VAL A 28 40.42 -29.82 -5.15
CA VAL A 28 40.70 -30.52 -6.42
C VAL A 28 39.44 -30.60 -7.26
N THR A 29 39.53 -30.17 -8.53
CA THR A 29 38.45 -30.28 -9.51
C THR A 29 38.15 -31.75 -9.81
N LEU A 30 36.92 -32.16 -9.50
CA LEU A 30 36.38 -33.49 -9.75
C LEU A 30 35.68 -33.58 -11.11
N GLY A 31 35.16 -32.47 -11.63
CA GLY A 31 34.50 -32.42 -12.93
C GLY A 31 34.16 -31.00 -13.37
N GLU A 32 34.09 -30.81 -14.68
CA GLU A 32 33.66 -29.57 -15.33
C GLU A 32 32.49 -29.88 -16.27
N TYR A 33 31.41 -29.12 -16.12
CA TYR A 33 30.19 -29.27 -16.88
C TYR A 33 29.85 -27.94 -17.52
N SER A 34 29.28 -27.97 -18.72
CA SER A 34 28.76 -26.77 -19.39
C SER A 34 27.27 -26.97 -19.69
N MET A 35 26.46 -25.98 -19.37
CA MET A 35 25.02 -25.98 -19.64
C MET A 35 24.57 -24.59 -20.05
N SER A 36 23.46 -24.47 -20.79
CA SER A 36 22.90 -23.15 -21.08
C SER A 36 22.42 -22.45 -19.81
N LEU A 37 22.45 -21.12 -19.80
CA LEU A 37 21.89 -20.31 -18.72
C LEU A 37 20.42 -20.67 -18.46
N SER A 38 19.63 -20.93 -19.52
CA SER A 38 18.25 -21.38 -19.42
C SER A 38 18.11 -22.69 -18.65
N ASN A 39 19.00 -23.65 -18.88
CA ASN A 39 18.97 -24.95 -18.21
C ASN A 39 19.44 -24.81 -16.77
N LEU A 40 20.44 -23.96 -16.49
CA LEU A 40 20.89 -23.69 -15.12
C LEU A 40 19.75 -23.10 -14.29
N ILE A 41 19.10 -22.05 -14.81
CA ILE A 41 17.94 -21.43 -14.16
C ILE A 41 16.86 -22.48 -13.96
N LYS A 42 16.53 -23.25 -15.01
CA LYS A 42 15.52 -24.31 -14.92
C LYS A 42 15.87 -25.35 -13.86
N SER A 43 17.13 -25.77 -13.73
CA SER A 43 17.59 -26.74 -12.73
C SER A 43 17.53 -26.18 -11.30
N LEU A 44 17.90 -24.92 -11.10
CA LEU A 44 17.76 -24.24 -9.81
C LEU A 44 16.28 -24.08 -9.44
N THR A 45 15.46 -23.63 -10.39
CA THR A 45 14.02 -23.43 -10.20
C THR A 45 13.26 -24.76 -10.04
N SER A 46 13.66 -25.83 -10.72
CA SER A 46 13.05 -27.17 -10.54
C SER A 46 13.50 -27.86 -9.25
N SER A 47 14.59 -27.37 -8.62
CA SER A 47 15.04 -27.81 -7.30
C SER A 47 14.30 -27.08 -6.18
N ILE A 48 13.56 -26.02 -6.49
CA ILE A 48 12.55 -25.46 -5.60
C ILE A 48 11.43 -26.51 -5.56
N THR A 49 11.47 -27.38 -4.54
CA THR A 49 10.37 -28.28 -4.21
C THR A 49 9.07 -27.49 -4.16
N GLU A 50 7.99 -28.04 -4.70
CA GLU A 50 6.65 -27.46 -4.70
C GLU A 50 6.36 -26.69 -3.39
N GLY A 51 6.33 -25.35 -3.53
CA GLY A 51 5.72 -24.40 -2.61
C GLY A 51 6.28 -24.36 -1.19
N GLU A 52 7.42 -23.67 -0.98
CA GLU A 52 7.61 -23.02 0.31
C GLU A 52 6.40 -22.10 0.54
N ARG A 53 5.56 -22.49 1.51
CA ARG A 53 4.36 -21.74 1.86
C ARG A 53 4.80 -20.43 2.50
N MET A 54 4.81 -19.36 1.72
CA MET A 54 4.92 -18.00 2.26
C MET A 54 3.56 -17.59 2.80
N GLU A 55 3.43 -17.63 4.11
CA GLU A 55 2.26 -17.11 4.80
C GLU A 55 2.39 -15.60 4.94
N THR A 56 1.32 -14.87 4.60
CA THR A 56 1.20 -13.49 5.04
C THR A 56 1.01 -13.48 6.57
N PRO A 57 1.49 -12.45 7.27
CA PRO A 57 1.04 -12.22 8.64
C PRO A 57 -0.49 -12.11 8.69
N PHE A 58 -1.05 -12.22 9.90
CA PHE A 58 -2.44 -11.81 10.07
C PHE A 58 -2.62 -10.37 9.58
N LEU A 59 -3.68 -10.17 8.80
CA LEU A 59 -4.00 -8.88 8.20
C LEU A 59 -5.10 -8.18 9.02
N PRO A 60 -5.08 -6.83 9.07
CA PRO A 60 -6.16 -6.04 9.63
C PRO A 60 -7.52 -6.43 9.05
N LYS A 61 -8.58 -6.23 9.84
CA LYS A 61 -9.93 -6.23 9.27
C LYS A 61 -10.04 -5.20 8.17
N ASN A 62 -10.87 -5.52 7.17
CA ASN A 62 -11.08 -4.71 5.97
C ASN A 62 -9.81 -4.45 5.14
N CYS A 63 -8.74 -5.24 5.34
CA CYS A 63 -7.60 -5.23 4.43
C CYS A 63 -8.06 -5.76 3.06
N ILE A 64 -8.02 -4.90 2.05
CA ILE A 64 -8.41 -5.24 0.68
C ILE A 64 -7.23 -5.75 -0.16
N LYS A 65 -6.00 -5.34 0.20
CA LYS A 65 -4.77 -5.72 -0.49
C LYS A 65 -3.58 -5.57 0.46
N CYS A 66 -2.64 -6.49 0.35
CA CYS A 66 -1.31 -6.42 0.96
C CYS A 66 -0.27 -6.60 -0.15
N VAL A 67 0.71 -5.70 -0.22
CA VAL A 67 1.84 -5.78 -1.14
C VAL A 67 3.11 -5.91 -0.32
N THR A 68 3.83 -7.00 -0.49
CA THR A 68 5.13 -7.21 0.15
C THR A 68 6.23 -6.56 -0.68
N LYS A 69 7.03 -5.71 -0.04
CA LYS A 69 8.24 -5.10 -0.59
C LYS A 69 9.47 -5.70 0.08
N VAL A 70 10.64 -5.54 -0.53
CA VAL A 70 11.92 -5.93 0.08
C VAL A 70 12.12 -5.29 1.47
N THR A 71 11.64 -4.07 1.65
CA THR A 71 11.84 -3.26 2.86
C THR A 71 10.65 -3.26 3.84
N GLY A 72 9.51 -3.87 3.48
CA GLY A 72 8.30 -3.82 4.30
C GLY A 72 7.02 -4.12 3.53
N TYR A 73 5.94 -3.40 3.83
CA TYR A 73 4.62 -3.69 3.28
C TYR A 73 3.88 -2.43 2.84
N GLU A 74 3.00 -2.55 1.85
CA GLU A 74 1.90 -1.61 1.62
C GLU A 74 0.58 -2.30 1.94
N ILE A 75 -0.16 -1.72 2.88
CA ILE A 75 -1.43 -2.27 3.37
C ILE A 75 -2.56 -1.31 3.02
N TYR A 76 -3.58 -1.84 2.37
CA TYR A 76 -4.74 -1.09 1.89
C TYR A 76 -5.95 -1.51 2.72
N ILE A 77 -6.51 -0.58 3.51
CA ILE A 77 -7.60 -0.83 4.45
C ILE A 77 -8.81 0.00 4.06
N GLU A 78 -9.94 -0.66 3.85
CA GLU A 78 -11.22 -0.01 3.65
C GLU A 78 -11.81 0.45 4.99
N ILE A 79 -12.18 1.72 5.05
CA ILE A 79 -12.98 2.28 6.13
C ILE A 79 -14.38 2.56 5.58
N PRO A 80 -15.42 1.86 6.06
CA PRO A 80 -16.77 2.04 5.56
C PRO A 80 -17.28 3.46 5.85
N LYS A 81 -18.19 3.91 4.99
CA LYS A 81 -18.92 5.17 5.15
C LYS A 81 -19.58 5.21 6.52
N ARG A 82 -19.27 6.24 7.30
CA ARG A 82 -19.84 6.44 8.63
C ARG A 82 -19.64 7.87 9.12
N GLN A 83 -20.36 8.20 10.18
CA GLN A 83 -20.13 9.41 10.94
C GLN A 83 -18.97 9.23 11.91
N TRP A 84 -18.20 10.31 12.08
CA TRP A 84 -17.05 10.38 12.97
C TRP A 84 -17.15 11.62 13.84
N GLN A 85 -16.81 11.47 15.13
CA GLN A 85 -16.55 12.61 15.98
C GLN A 85 -15.15 13.13 15.67
N ILE A 86 -15.06 14.38 15.24
CA ILE A 86 -13.80 15.06 14.94
C ILE A 86 -13.71 16.36 15.73
N ASN A 87 -12.49 16.87 15.90
CA ASN A 87 -12.27 18.23 16.39
C ASN A 87 -12.07 19.16 15.20
N TYR A 88 -13.02 20.07 14.95
CA TYR A 88 -12.87 21.14 13.95
C TYR A 88 -12.82 22.48 14.68
N ASN A 89 -11.71 23.22 14.53
CA ASN A 89 -11.51 24.53 15.16
C ASN A 89 -11.85 24.57 16.68
N GLY A 90 -11.45 23.53 17.42
CA GLY A 90 -11.63 23.44 18.86
C GLY A 90 -13.02 22.96 19.31
N LYS A 91 -13.90 22.58 18.38
CA LYS A 91 -15.22 22.02 18.67
C LYS A 91 -15.29 20.56 18.25
N THR A 92 -15.87 19.73 19.11
CA THR A 92 -16.19 18.34 18.76
C THR A 92 -17.49 18.31 17.99
N GLU A 93 -17.47 17.79 16.77
CA GLU A 93 -18.64 17.65 15.90
C GLU A 93 -18.72 16.24 15.32
N THR A 94 -19.94 15.72 15.17
CA THR A 94 -20.21 14.46 14.47
C THR A 94 -20.43 14.77 13.00
N ILE A 95 -19.53 14.31 12.14
CA ILE A 95 -19.51 14.61 10.72
C ILE A 95 -19.60 13.32 9.91
N GLY A 96 -20.44 13.28 8.88
CA GLY A 96 -20.45 12.19 7.89
C GLY A 96 -19.19 12.17 7.04
N PHE A 97 -18.53 11.00 6.95
CA PHE A 97 -17.43 10.76 6.01
C PHE A 97 -17.84 9.76 4.93
N PRO A 98 -17.32 9.89 3.70
CA PRO A 98 -17.57 8.90 2.65
C PRO A 98 -16.91 7.56 3.01
N ARG A 99 -17.10 6.55 2.15
CA ARG A 99 -16.28 5.34 2.19
C ARG A 99 -14.84 5.70 1.80
N LEU A 100 -13.88 5.30 2.62
CA LEU A 100 -12.47 5.70 2.50
C LEU A 100 -11.58 4.50 2.30
N LEU A 101 -10.45 4.74 1.66
CA LEU A 101 -9.36 3.80 1.51
C LEU A 101 -8.09 4.38 2.11
N PHE A 102 -7.63 3.76 3.19
CA PHE A 102 -6.40 4.12 3.88
C PHE A 102 -5.27 3.22 3.36
N THR A 103 -4.15 3.83 2.98
CA THR A 103 -2.96 3.10 2.53
C THR A 103 -1.79 3.40 3.44
N TYR A 104 -1.24 2.37 4.08
CA TYR A 104 -0.07 2.47 4.94
C TYR A 104 1.14 1.91 4.21
N SER A 105 2.19 2.72 4.05
CA SER A 105 3.50 2.25 3.62
C SER A 105 4.38 2.02 4.85
N LEU A 106 4.84 0.80 5.03
CA LEU A 106 5.65 0.35 6.16
C LEU A 106 7.08 0.07 5.73
N SER A 107 8.04 0.47 6.57
CA SER A 107 9.42 -0.01 6.54
C SER A 107 9.72 -0.69 7.87
N GLY A 108 9.86 -2.01 7.85
CA GLY A 108 9.80 -2.81 9.08
C GLY A 108 8.50 -2.55 9.85
N ASN A 109 8.61 -1.97 11.03
CA ASN A 109 7.49 -1.70 11.94
C ASN A 109 7.09 -0.21 11.98
N ASP A 110 7.71 0.62 11.15
CA ASP A 110 7.48 2.06 11.15
C ASP A 110 6.59 2.46 9.97
N ILE A 111 5.53 3.22 10.26
CA ILE A 111 4.66 3.82 9.25
C ILE A 111 5.39 5.00 8.61
N GLN A 112 5.82 4.81 7.37
CA GLN A 112 6.55 5.81 6.59
C GLN A 112 5.61 6.81 5.91
N ASN A 113 4.44 6.33 5.49
CA ASN A 113 3.48 7.17 4.81
C ASN A 113 2.04 6.64 5.03
N LEU A 114 1.09 7.57 5.10
CA LEU A 114 -0.34 7.30 5.08
C LEU A 114 -0.97 8.09 3.94
N LYS A 115 -1.70 7.40 3.06
CA LYS A 115 -2.55 8.03 2.04
C LYS A 115 -4.03 7.76 2.29
N ILE A 116 -4.89 8.72 1.97
CA ILE A 116 -6.34 8.58 2.06
C ILE A 116 -6.99 9.04 0.75
N VAL A 117 -7.80 8.16 0.16
CA VAL A 117 -8.68 8.48 -0.97
C VAL A 117 -10.11 8.08 -0.64
N ALA A 118 -11.08 8.70 -1.30
CA ALA A 118 -12.47 8.30 -1.21
C ALA A 118 -12.83 7.34 -2.35
N VAL A 119 -13.79 6.47 -2.09
CA VAL A 119 -14.40 5.57 -3.07
C VAL A 119 -15.91 5.66 -2.93
N LYS A 120 -16.64 5.52 -4.03
CA LYS A 120 -18.10 5.47 -3.96
C LYS A 120 -18.58 4.14 -3.41
N GLU A 121 -19.79 4.16 -2.87
CA GLU A 121 -20.50 2.96 -2.47
C GLU A 121 -20.87 2.14 -3.71
N ASN A 122 -20.07 1.12 -4.03
CA ASN A 122 -20.43 0.01 -4.92
C ASN A 122 -19.42 -1.14 -4.76
N GLY A 123 -19.84 -2.23 -4.11
CA GLY A 123 -19.16 -3.53 -4.13
C GLY A 123 -17.71 -3.56 -3.63
N TYR A 124 -17.01 -4.64 -4.01
CA TYR A 124 -15.60 -4.85 -3.67
C TYR A 124 -14.69 -3.86 -4.40
N ILE A 125 -13.72 -3.29 -3.68
CA ILE A 125 -12.65 -2.48 -4.29
C ILE A 125 -11.73 -3.41 -5.09
N LYS A 126 -11.51 -3.06 -6.36
CA LYS A 126 -10.71 -3.81 -7.33
C LYS A 126 -9.71 -2.88 -8.01
N GLY A 127 -8.85 -3.45 -8.84
CA GLY A 127 -7.82 -2.72 -9.58
C GLY A 127 -8.35 -1.58 -10.46
N ASP A 128 -9.56 -1.75 -11.00
CA ASP A 128 -10.26 -0.80 -11.88
C ASP A 128 -11.26 0.10 -11.15
N THR A 129 -11.29 0.08 -9.80
CA THR A 129 -12.17 0.96 -9.04
C THR A 129 -11.75 2.42 -9.18
N ASP A 130 -12.68 3.27 -9.59
CA ASP A 130 -12.50 4.71 -9.69
C ASP A 130 -12.26 5.35 -8.31
N LEU A 131 -11.26 6.24 -8.24
CA LEU A 131 -10.91 6.97 -7.04
C LEU A 131 -11.42 8.41 -7.05
N PHE A 132 -11.73 8.90 -5.85
CA PHE A 132 -12.21 10.25 -5.59
C PHE A 132 -11.30 10.94 -4.59
N TYR A 133 -11.18 12.26 -4.73
CA TYR A 133 -10.42 13.06 -3.77
C TYR A 133 -11.06 12.95 -2.39
N PHE A 134 -10.21 12.88 -1.36
CA PHE A 134 -10.66 13.05 0.00
C PHE A 134 -11.20 14.48 0.20
N PRO A 135 -12.43 14.65 0.73
CA PRO A 135 -13.10 15.95 0.67
C PRO A 135 -12.71 16.94 1.78
N PHE A 136 -12.01 16.46 2.81
CA PHE A 136 -11.67 17.21 4.02
C PHE A 136 -10.19 17.62 4.05
N PRO A 137 -9.81 18.58 4.93
CA PRO A 137 -8.43 19.02 5.12
C PRO A 137 -7.51 17.91 5.64
N ASN A 138 -6.23 18.25 5.85
CA ASN A 138 -5.16 17.35 6.31
C ASN A 138 -4.70 16.29 5.30
N VAL A 139 -5.22 16.31 4.06
CA VAL A 139 -4.80 15.40 2.99
C VAL A 139 -4.45 16.20 1.75
N HIS A 140 -3.22 16.02 1.26
CA HIS A 140 -2.76 16.70 0.06
C HIS A 140 -3.54 16.17 -1.17
N HIS A 141 -4.21 17.05 -1.90
CA HIS A 141 -5.13 16.65 -2.97
C HIS A 141 -4.48 15.79 -4.06
N SER A 142 -3.30 16.20 -4.55
CA SER A 142 -2.66 15.48 -5.67
C SER A 142 -2.07 14.13 -5.30
N SER A 143 -1.43 14.03 -4.14
CA SER A 143 -0.70 12.82 -3.74
C SER A 143 -1.47 11.92 -2.77
N ALA A 144 -2.60 12.40 -2.25
CA ALA A 144 -3.39 11.79 -1.19
C ALA A 144 -2.64 11.60 0.13
N ASP A 145 -1.44 12.18 0.29
CA ASP A 145 -0.64 12.03 1.51
C ASP A 145 -1.28 12.79 2.67
N VAL A 146 -1.36 12.13 3.81
CA VAL A 146 -1.86 12.74 5.05
C VAL A 146 -0.77 13.61 5.66
N CYS A 147 -1.14 14.85 5.96
CA CYS A 147 -0.35 15.76 6.76
C CYS A 147 -0.87 15.77 8.19
N MET A 148 -0.14 15.14 9.11
CA MET A 148 -0.46 15.14 10.54
C MET A 148 0.31 16.25 11.31
N GLY A 149 0.93 17.18 10.60
CA GLY A 149 1.81 18.20 11.19
C GLY A 149 3.01 17.55 11.89
N THR A 150 3.18 17.83 13.18
CA THR A 150 4.26 17.27 14.01
C THR A 150 3.91 15.93 14.65
N ASN A 151 2.70 15.40 14.46
CA ASN A 151 2.32 14.11 15.02
C ASN A 151 2.98 12.99 14.22
N THR A 152 3.74 12.14 14.91
CA THR A 152 4.30 10.92 14.33
C THR A 152 3.37 9.75 14.58
N PHE A 153 3.18 8.89 13.57
CA PHE A 153 2.51 7.62 13.80
C PHE A 153 3.32 6.76 14.78
N PRO A 154 2.66 6.04 15.70
CA PRO A 154 3.35 5.12 16.58
C PRO A 154 3.93 3.97 15.76
N ARG A 155 5.05 3.43 16.24
CA ARG A 155 5.58 2.17 15.74
C ARG A 155 4.57 1.05 16.00
N ILE A 156 4.32 0.22 14.99
CA ILE A 156 3.37 -0.90 15.13
C ILE A 156 4.10 -2.18 15.58
N GLU A 157 3.44 -3.00 16.37
CA GLU A 157 3.99 -4.30 16.79
C GLU A 157 3.79 -5.37 15.71
N CYS A 158 2.63 -5.34 15.05
CA CYS A 158 2.27 -6.25 13.96
C CYS A 158 1.30 -5.58 12.97
N LEU A 159 1.08 -6.20 11.81
CA LEU A 159 0.20 -5.63 10.77
C LEU A 159 -1.24 -5.45 11.28
N ASN A 160 -1.77 -6.36 12.11
CA ASN A 160 -3.10 -6.23 12.70
C ASN A 160 -3.33 -4.91 13.45
N SER A 161 -2.28 -4.31 14.03
CA SER A 161 -2.39 -3.02 14.72
C SER A 161 -2.88 -1.89 13.81
N LEU A 162 -2.73 -2.01 12.49
CA LEU A 162 -3.25 -1.03 11.53
C LEU A 162 -4.79 -0.96 11.51
N GLU A 163 -5.50 -1.97 12.03
CA GLU A 163 -6.97 -1.97 12.12
C GLU A 163 -7.49 -0.72 12.84
N THR A 164 -6.75 -0.19 13.81
CA THR A 164 -7.16 0.97 14.62
C THR A 164 -6.37 2.24 14.35
N MET A 165 -5.35 2.22 13.47
CA MET A 165 -4.50 3.40 13.26
C MET A 165 -5.25 4.59 12.64
N HIS A 166 -6.32 4.32 11.89
CA HIS A 166 -7.16 5.38 11.32
C HIS A 166 -7.83 6.25 12.40
N TYR A 167 -8.06 5.74 13.63
CA TYR A 167 -8.58 6.55 14.74
C TYR A 167 -7.66 7.71 15.11
N ILE A 168 -6.34 7.59 14.91
CA ILE A 168 -5.38 8.67 15.17
C ILE A 168 -5.62 9.83 14.22
N PHE A 169 -5.89 9.54 12.94
CA PHE A 169 -6.25 10.55 11.95
C PHE A 169 -7.54 11.29 12.35
N PHE A 170 -8.59 10.56 12.71
CA PHE A 170 -9.86 11.19 13.11
C PHE A 170 -9.80 11.95 14.43
N ALA A 171 -8.92 11.55 15.35
CA ALA A 171 -8.69 12.26 16.61
C ALA A 171 -7.84 13.54 16.44
N ALA A 172 -7.10 13.67 15.33
CA ALA A 172 -6.33 14.87 15.07
C ALA A 172 -7.25 16.06 14.76
N PRO A 173 -6.87 17.29 15.16
CA PRO A 173 -7.61 18.48 14.80
C PRO A 173 -7.68 18.66 13.28
N PHE A 174 -8.89 18.90 12.79
CA PHE A 174 -9.13 19.37 11.42
C PHE A 174 -9.04 20.90 11.44
N GLY A 175 -8.09 21.43 10.68
CA GLY A 175 -7.95 22.86 10.41
C GLY A 175 -8.56 23.22 9.06
N ASP A 176 -7.97 24.20 8.38
CA ASP A 176 -8.32 24.55 7.00
C ASP A 176 -7.20 24.20 5.99
N ASP A 177 -6.15 23.49 6.44
CA ASP A 177 -5.00 23.10 5.62
C ASP A 177 -5.41 22.22 4.43
N TYR A 178 -4.86 22.52 3.26
CA TYR A 178 -5.26 21.96 1.96
C TYR A 178 -6.70 22.28 1.54
N GLY A 179 -7.60 22.72 2.42
CA GLY A 179 -8.94 23.18 2.05
C GLY A 179 -9.92 22.05 1.70
N ALA A 180 -11.05 22.45 1.14
CA ALA A 180 -12.18 21.58 0.80
C ALA A 180 -12.14 21.13 -0.65
N VAL A 181 -12.44 19.85 -0.91
CA VAL A 181 -12.64 19.34 -2.27
C VAL A 181 -14.02 18.71 -2.37
N ASN A 182 -14.94 19.41 -3.02
CA ASN A 182 -16.28 18.93 -3.24
C ASN A 182 -16.85 19.48 -4.55
N SER A 183 -17.81 18.76 -5.14
CA SER A 183 -18.41 19.09 -6.44
C SER A 183 -19.23 20.39 -6.43
N GLU A 184 -19.67 20.85 -5.26
CA GLU A 184 -20.47 22.06 -5.08
C GLU A 184 -19.63 23.32 -4.81
N GLY A 185 -18.31 23.20 -4.68
CA GLY A 185 -17.43 24.31 -4.36
C GLY A 185 -17.64 24.92 -2.97
N LYS A 186 -18.25 24.17 -2.03
CA LYS A 186 -18.45 24.58 -0.64
C LYS A 186 -17.11 24.85 0.03
N SER A 187 -17.05 25.92 0.83
CA SER A 187 -15.95 26.16 1.77
C SER A 187 -15.93 25.09 2.85
N MET A 188 -14.81 24.94 3.57
CA MET A 188 -14.67 23.88 4.57
C MET A 188 -15.70 23.99 5.70
N LYS A 189 -15.88 25.20 6.23
CA LYS A 189 -16.94 25.48 7.21
C LYS A 189 -18.33 25.09 6.68
N SER A 190 -18.68 25.48 5.46
CA SER A 190 -19.99 25.17 4.87
C SER A 190 -20.17 23.67 4.61
N LEU A 191 -19.09 22.97 4.24
CA LEU A 191 -19.10 21.53 4.06
C LEU A 191 -19.37 20.82 5.38
N PHE A 192 -18.61 21.13 6.45
CA PHE A 192 -18.82 20.57 7.78
C PHE A 192 -20.22 20.87 8.32
N GLU A 193 -20.71 22.11 8.19
CA GLU A 193 -22.08 22.47 8.60
C GLU A 193 -23.15 21.64 7.86
N SER A 194 -22.95 21.36 6.57
CA SER A 194 -23.90 20.55 5.79
C SER A 194 -23.87 19.04 6.12
N LEU A 195 -22.73 18.55 6.64
CA LEU A 195 -22.49 17.15 6.96
C LEU A 195 -22.61 16.83 8.46
N LYS A 196 -23.01 17.83 9.24
CA LYS A 196 -23.16 17.70 10.68
C LYS A 196 -24.37 16.84 11.03
N ASP A 197 -24.13 15.83 11.85
CA ASP A 197 -25.13 14.85 12.30
C ASP A 197 -25.87 14.16 11.13
N SER A 198 -25.23 14.10 9.96
CA SER A 198 -25.78 13.51 8.73
C SER A 198 -24.76 12.61 8.03
N ASP A 199 -25.24 11.70 7.20
CA ASP A 199 -24.37 10.85 6.40
C ASP A 199 -23.81 11.62 5.20
N PHE A 200 -22.61 11.22 4.76
CA PHE A 200 -21.98 11.86 3.61
C PHE A 200 -22.77 11.62 2.32
N ASP A 201 -22.98 12.64 1.49
CA ASP A 201 -23.55 12.48 0.14
C ASP A 201 -22.44 12.21 -0.89
N ASP A 202 -22.43 11.01 -1.49
CA ASP A 202 -21.44 10.60 -2.49
C ASP A 202 -21.46 11.48 -3.76
N ASN A 203 -22.53 12.27 -3.98
CA ASN A 203 -22.58 13.27 -5.06
C ASN A 203 -21.60 14.44 -4.84
N LEU A 204 -21.16 14.66 -3.60
CA LEU A 204 -20.16 15.67 -3.26
C LEU A 204 -18.75 15.27 -3.69
N LEU A 205 -18.51 13.98 -3.98
CA LEU A 205 -17.17 13.48 -4.33
C LEU A 205 -16.71 13.98 -5.70
N VAL A 206 -15.48 14.48 -5.75
CA VAL A 206 -14.82 14.90 -6.99
C VAL A 206 -13.93 13.76 -7.51
N PRO A 207 -14.10 13.31 -8.77
CA PRO A 207 -13.32 12.20 -9.31
C PRO A 207 -11.85 12.61 -9.54
N MET A 208 -10.92 11.72 -9.20
CA MET A 208 -9.49 11.88 -9.50
C MET A 208 -9.17 11.53 -10.96
N LYS A 209 -10.11 10.90 -11.68
CA LYS A 209 -9.95 10.39 -13.05
C LYS A 209 -8.81 9.37 -13.20
N VAL A 210 -8.59 8.59 -12.14
CA VAL A 210 -7.65 7.47 -12.09
C VAL A 210 -8.29 6.31 -11.34
N THR A 211 -7.91 5.11 -11.70
CA THR A 211 -8.31 3.87 -11.01
C THR A 211 -7.34 3.52 -9.88
N PHE A 212 -7.74 2.59 -9.02
CA PHE A 212 -6.92 2.09 -7.91
C PHE A 212 -5.52 1.63 -8.36
N ASN A 213 -5.42 0.78 -9.38
CA ASN A 213 -4.11 0.30 -9.84
C ASN A 213 -3.26 1.42 -10.47
N GLU A 214 -3.89 2.34 -11.22
CA GLU A 214 -3.18 3.46 -11.84
C GLU A 214 -2.60 4.42 -10.80
N PHE A 215 -3.40 4.80 -9.80
CA PHE A 215 -2.97 5.74 -8.76
C PHE A 215 -1.84 5.18 -7.88
N PHE A 216 -1.93 3.90 -7.51
CA PHE A 216 -0.93 3.25 -6.66
C PHE A 216 0.19 2.56 -7.45
N ALA A 217 0.25 2.75 -8.78
CA ALA A 217 1.23 2.13 -9.67
C ALA A 217 1.36 0.60 -9.48
N LEU A 218 0.22 -0.08 -9.28
CA LEU A 218 0.16 -1.52 -9.07
C LEU A 218 0.00 -2.24 -10.41
N ASN A 219 0.89 -3.20 -10.68
CA ASN A 219 0.82 -4.03 -11.88
C ASN A 219 -0.41 -4.96 -11.84
N LYS A 220 -0.97 -5.26 -13.02
CA LYS A 220 -2.03 -6.26 -13.21
C LYS A 220 -1.47 -7.68 -13.13
#